data_AF-A0A8T1ZDS6-F1
#
_entry.id   AF-A0A8T1ZDS6-F1
#
_cell.length_a   1.000
_cell.length_b   1.000
_cell.length_c   1.000
_cell.angle_alpha   90.00
_cell.angle_beta   90.00
_cell.angle_gamma   90.00
#
_symmetry.space_group_name_H-M   'P 1'
#
loop_
_entity.id
_entity.type
_entity.pdbx_description
1 polymer ?
#
loop_
_entity_poly.entity_id
_entity_poly.type
_entity_poly.pdbx_seq_one_letter_code
_entity_poly.pdbx_strand_id
1 'polypeptide(L)'
;MSFPPARKHKQRKKKSVIFFRPRIEKMSALCPVCNLTLPLSLIQSHVNSHFEDDKIDPQIESDHHLALQLASSSSDPSPSCSASSSNNVASLVHLQTKSQFYSVGHGGLICLLRNCLESELKSKSKPLECSTSLLSGFVDHFQSSKEDKGWGCGWRNIQMQCSHLLSYREEAKRVLFGGSDFVPDIPSLQRWLELAWSKGFDVSGALHFDNRICGSKRWIGTTECAALLRSFGLKASIVDFAPKKSKSMYLSVPGSAIAPKVKSYGPMDRYVVKKGGSGKGKAVDSHSSNSSRISKGAVLMEWVWNYFSDNKLNVASGVHMTNKGPLYFQHEGHSRTIVGIQRRLLGTTFTPQYNLLILDPADFTRAIEKALIEKRGWEGYLKRGAHTLTCPEYQVSASNSDIHHCFVIWQKVE
;
A
#
# COMPACT_ATOMS: atom_id res chain seq x y z
N MET A 1 14.29 -57.14 -79.91
CA MET A 1 15.02 -55.90 -79.57
C MET A 1 14.06 -54.95 -78.90
N SER A 2 14.13 -54.83 -77.56
CA SER A 2 13.38 -53.82 -76.81
C SER A 2 14.16 -53.50 -75.54
N PHE A 3 14.95 -52.43 -75.58
CA PHE A 3 15.66 -51.88 -74.43
C PHE A 3 14.67 -51.18 -73.47
N PRO A 4 14.86 -51.26 -72.14
CA PRO A 4 14.10 -50.46 -71.18
C PRO A 4 14.69 -49.03 -71.03
N PRO A 5 13.88 -47.99 -70.76
CA PRO A 5 14.36 -46.62 -70.68
C PRO A 5 14.80 -46.16 -69.27
N ALA A 6 15.90 -45.40 -69.29
CA ALA A 6 16.49 -44.42 -68.36
C ALA A 6 15.92 -44.17 -66.94
N ARG A 7 16.83 -44.29 -65.95
CA ARG A 7 16.71 -43.77 -64.57
C ARG A 7 16.81 -42.23 -64.53
N LYS A 8 15.85 -41.55 -63.89
CA LYS A 8 15.95 -40.14 -63.48
C LYS A 8 16.48 -40.02 -62.04
N HIS A 9 17.62 -39.36 -61.86
CA HIS A 9 18.16 -38.97 -60.54
C HIS A 9 17.33 -37.82 -59.93
N LYS A 10 16.70 -38.07 -58.77
CA LYS A 10 16.07 -37.04 -57.92
C LYS A 10 17.11 -36.53 -56.90
N GLN A 11 17.59 -35.30 -57.08
CA GLN A 11 18.34 -34.60 -56.02
C GLN A 11 17.37 -34.26 -54.86
N ARG A 12 17.62 -34.85 -53.68
CA ARG A 12 16.96 -34.47 -52.42
C ARG A 12 17.60 -33.17 -51.90
N LYS A 13 16.90 -32.04 -52.03
CA LYS A 13 17.23 -30.81 -51.28
C LYS A 13 17.03 -31.06 -49.78
N LYS A 14 18.11 -31.07 -49.01
CA LYS A 14 18.05 -30.98 -47.53
C LYS A 14 17.52 -29.60 -47.17
N LYS A 15 16.28 -29.52 -46.66
CA LYS A 15 15.79 -28.32 -45.97
C LYS A 15 16.37 -28.34 -44.56
N SER A 16 17.31 -27.45 -44.28
CA SER A 16 17.76 -27.13 -42.94
C SER A 16 16.58 -26.50 -42.18
N VAL A 17 16.06 -27.20 -41.18
CA VAL A 17 15.09 -26.67 -40.24
C VAL A 17 15.84 -25.73 -39.30
N ILE A 18 15.73 -24.43 -39.55
CA ILE A 18 16.20 -23.40 -38.62
C ILE A 18 15.22 -23.40 -37.46
N PHE A 19 15.66 -23.93 -36.30
CA PHE A 19 14.96 -23.72 -35.04
C PHE A 19 15.09 -22.24 -34.67
N PHE A 20 14.04 -21.45 -34.92
CA PHE A 20 13.86 -20.17 -34.25
C PHE A 20 13.62 -20.44 -32.76
N ARG A 21 14.68 -20.37 -31.95
CA ARG A 21 14.51 -20.12 -30.52
C ARG A 21 13.98 -18.69 -30.39
N PRO A 22 12.78 -18.45 -29.83
CA PRO A 22 12.37 -17.08 -29.55
C PRO A 22 13.38 -16.49 -28.57
N ARG A 23 14.00 -15.38 -28.96
CA ARG A 23 14.82 -14.58 -28.07
C ARG A 23 13.87 -14.04 -27.02
N ILE A 24 13.88 -14.62 -25.82
CA ILE A 24 13.23 -14.01 -24.66
C ILE A 24 14.00 -12.70 -24.45
N GLU A 25 13.47 -11.59 -24.96
CA GLU A 25 13.91 -10.28 -24.54
C GLU A 25 13.70 -10.25 -23.03
N LYS A 26 14.81 -10.26 -22.27
CA LYS A 26 14.75 -10.08 -20.83
C LYS A 26 14.25 -8.67 -20.59
N MET A 27 12.93 -8.53 -20.40
CA MET A 27 12.32 -7.26 -20.06
C MET A 27 12.98 -6.75 -18.77
N SER A 28 13.42 -5.49 -18.80
CA SER A 28 14.12 -4.82 -17.71
C SER A 28 13.50 -3.46 -17.41
N ALA A 29 13.57 -3.03 -16.16
CA ALA A 29 13.14 -1.71 -15.71
C ALA A 29 14.24 -1.03 -14.88
N LEU A 30 14.19 0.30 -14.83
CA LEU A 30 15.04 1.12 -13.97
C LEU A 30 14.47 1.14 -12.55
N CYS A 31 15.33 0.92 -11.55
CA CYS A 31 15.00 1.15 -10.15
C CYS A 31 14.72 2.65 -9.93
N PRO A 32 13.55 3.03 -9.38
CA PRO A 32 13.22 4.44 -9.12
C PRO A 32 14.03 5.08 -7.99
N VAL A 33 14.81 4.30 -7.21
CA VAL A 33 15.62 4.81 -6.10
C VAL A 33 17.07 5.02 -6.51
N CYS A 34 17.72 4.03 -7.12
CA CYS A 34 19.14 4.08 -7.46
C CYS A 34 19.46 4.09 -8.96
N ASN A 35 18.43 4.09 -9.83
CA ASN A 35 18.55 4.08 -11.29
C ASN A 35 19.26 2.85 -11.89
N LEU A 36 19.44 1.76 -11.14
CA LEU A 36 19.98 0.50 -11.65
C LEU A 36 18.96 -0.19 -12.58
N THR A 37 19.41 -0.66 -13.75
CA THR A 37 18.57 -1.45 -14.67
C THR A 37 18.56 -2.91 -14.25
N LEU A 38 17.37 -3.45 -13.97
CA LEU A 38 17.18 -4.81 -13.45
C LEU A 38 16.13 -5.56 -14.25
N PRO A 39 16.20 -6.91 -14.32
CA PRO A 39 15.09 -7.73 -14.82
C PRO A 39 13.79 -7.42 -14.05
N LEU A 40 12.64 -7.41 -14.74
CA LEU A 40 11.35 -7.11 -14.12
C LEU A 40 11.03 -8.01 -12.91
N SER A 41 11.53 -9.25 -12.89
CA SER A 41 11.33 -10.19 -11.79
C SER A 41 12.05 -9.80 -10.50
N LEU A 42 13.08 -8.94 -10.57
CA LEU A 42 13.91 -8.54 -9.44
C LEU A 42 13.66 -7.09 -8.99
N ILE A 43 12.90 -6.32 -9.76
CA ILE A 43 12.75 -4.88 -9.52
C ILE A 43 12.08 -4.58 -8.18
N GLN A 44 11.00 -5.30 -7.83
CA GLN A 44 10.29 -5.08 -6.59
C GLN A 44 11.13 -5.49 -5.37
N SER A 45 11.78 -6.65 -5.41
CA SER A 45 12.63 -7.10 -4.30
C SER A 45 13.80 -6.15 -4.08
N HIS A 46 14.42 -5.67 -5.16
CA HIS A 46 15.48 -4.67 -5.09
C HIS A 46 14.98 -3.31 -4.58
N VAL A 47 13.83 -2.83 -5.02
CA VAL A 47 13.26 -1.57 -4.49
C VAL A 47 12.97 -1.70 -3.00
N ASN A 48 12.46 -2.84 -2.56
CA ASN A 48 12.21 -3.08 -1.14
C ASN A 48 13.50 -3.09 -0.32
N SER A 49 14.63 -3.58 -0.84
CA SER A 49 15.90 -3.61 -0.10
C SER A 49 16.46 -2.22 0.18
N HIS A 50 16.18 -1.20 -0.65
CA HIS A 50 16.53 0.20 -0.35
C HIS A 50 15.80 0.76 0.88
N PHE A 51 14.76 0.07 1.34
CA PHE A 51 13.98 0.49 2.51
C PHE A 51 14.26 -0.37 3.75
N GLU A 52 15.15 -1.36 3.63
CA GLU A 52 15.60 -2.24 4.69
C GLU A 52 17.04 -1.85 5.10
N ASP A 53 17.22 -0.82 5.92
CA ASP A 53 18.53 -0.49 6.50
C ASP A 53 18.51 -0.61 8.05
N ASP A 54 19.66 -1.04 8.61
CA ASP A 54 20.07 -1.14 10.03
C ASP A 54 19.96 -2.50 10.79
N LYS A 55 20.34 -3.61 10.14
CA LYS A 55 21.13 -4.66 10.83
C LYS A 55 22.26 -5.13 9.92
N ILE A 56 23.41 -4.46 10.02
CA ILE A 56 24.65 -4.90 9.39
C ILE A 56 25.02 -6.27 9.98
N ASP A 57 24.97 -7.32 9.17
CA ASP A 57 25.79 -8.51 9.40
C ASP A 57 27.10 -8.31 8.61
N PRO A 58 28.26 -8.17 9.29
CA PRO A 58 29.56 -7.95 8.63
C PRO A 58 29.96 -9.11 7.69
N GLN A 59 29.27 -10.25 7.71
CA GLN A 59 29.50 -11.35 6.78
C GLN A 59 29.01 -11.04 5.35
N ILE A 60 28.03 -10.14 5.18
CA ILE A 60 27.42 -9.80 3.87
C ILE A 60 28.26 -8.78 3.09
N GLU A 61 29.05 -7.95 3.78
CA GLU A 61 29.95 -6.97 3.16
C GLU A 61 31.05 -7.67 2.33
N SER A 62 31.51 -8.83 2.79
CA SER A 62 32.45 -9.69 2.07
C SER A 62 31.85 -10.27 0.77
N ASP A 63 30.59 -10.72 0.82
CA ASP A 63 29.91 -11.32 -0.34
C ASP A 63 29.52 -10.26 -1.39
N HIS A 64 29.18 -9.04 -0.95
CA HIS A 64 28.92 -7.91 -1.83
C HIS A 64 30.17 -7.45 -2.58
N HIS A 65 31.33 -7.46 -1.91
CA HIS A 65 32.61 -7.12 -2.54
C HIS A 65 33.05 -8.17 -3.58
N LEU A 66 32.72 -9.45 -3.34
CA LEU A 66 32.98 -10.54 -4.29
C LEU A 66 32.06 -10.47 -5.53
N ALA A 67 30.79 -10.10 -5.33
CA ALA A 67 29.82 -9.92 -6.43
C ALA A 67 30.19 -8.75 -7.36
N LEU A 68 30.71 -7.64 -6.80
CA LEU A 68 31.19 -6.49 -7.58
C LEU A 68 32.48 -6.82 -8.36
N GLN A 69 33.36 -7.65 -7.81
CA GLN A 69 34.56 -8.12 -8.52
C GLN A 69 34.23 -9.05 -9.71
N LEU A 70 33.21 -9.91 -9.57
CA LEU A 70 32.73 -10.77 -10.66
C LEU A 70 31.98 -9.99 -11.75
N ALA A 71 31.35 -8.86 -11.41
CA ALA A 71 30.66 -8.00 -12.38
C ALA A 71 31.61 -7.06 -13.15
N SER A 72 32.84 -6.87 -12.67
CA SER A 72 33.82 -5.93 -13.24
C SER A 72 34.70 -6.52 -14.35
N SER A 73 34.49 -7.79 -14.76
CA SER A 73 35.32 -8.47 -15.76
C SER A 73 34.73 -8.56 -17.17
N SER A 74 33.78 -7.70 -17.55
CA SER A 74 33.35 -7.59 -18.95
C SER A 74 33.10 -6.14 -19.36
N SER A 75 34.13 -5.52 -19.92
CA SER A 75 34.07 -4.23 -20.60
C SER A 75 33.35 -4.37 -21.93
N ASP A 76 32.28 -3.58 -22.15
CA ASP A 76 32.17 -2.67 -23.31
C ASP A 76 30.93 -1.77 -23.19
N PRO A 77 31.02 -0.46 -23.53
CA PRO A 77 29.89 0.46 -23.51
C PRO A 77 29.24 0.54 -24.90
N SER A 78 27.91 0.50 -24.95
CA SER A 78 27.14 0.99 -26.10
C SER A 78 25.81 1.57 -25.61
N PRO A 79 25.49 2.85 -25.89
CA PRO A 79 24.23 3.44 -25.51
C PRO A 79 23.19 3.14 -26.59
N SER A 80 22.28 2.23 -26.32
CA SER A 80 21.00 2.18 -27.04
C SER A 80 19.88 2.27 -26.02
N CYS A 81 19.52 3.51 -25.71
CA CYS A 81 18.36 3.90 -24.92
C CYS A 81 17.08 3.31 -25.52
N SER A 82 16.40 2.49 -24.73
CA SER A 82 15.05 1.98 -25.00
C SER A 82 14.04 3.13 -24.89
N ALA A 83 13.84 3.84 -26.01
CA ALA A 83 12.88 4.95 -26.14
C ALA A 83 11.39 4.55 -26.00
N SER A 84 11.08 3.28 -25.70
CA SER A 84 9.68 2.83 -25.54
C SER A 84 9.10 3.15 -24.16
N SER A 85 9.92 3.18 -23.10
CA SER A 85 9.41 3.41 -21.73
C SER A 85 9.25 4.90 -21.37
N SER A 86 10.06 5.79 -21.94
CA SER A 86 10.00 7.24 -21.65
C SER A 86 8.76 7.89 -22.27
N ASN A 87 8.36 7.44 -23.47
CA ASN A 87 7.22 7.98 -24.20
C ASN A 87 5.88 7.73 -23.47
N ASN A 88 5.76 6.59 -22.79
CA ASN A 88 4.56 6.25 -22.03
C ASN A 88 4.40 7.12 -20.77
N VAL A 89 5.50 7.38 -20.03
CA VAL A 89 5.45 8.23 -18.84
C VAL A 89 5.13 9.68 -19.23
N ALA A 90 5.83 10.24 -20.21
CA ALA A 90 5.61 11.61 -20.67
C ALA A 90 4.17 11.82 -21.18
N SER A 91 3.63 10.84 -21.91
CA SER A 91 2.23 10.87 -22.37
C SER A 91 1.24 10.84 -21.20
N LEU A 92 1.46 9.98 -20.19
CA LEU A 92 0.61 9.94 -19.01
C LEU A 92 0.64 11.25 -18.21
N VAL A 93 1.81 11.88 -18.10
CA VAL A 93 1.96 13.18 -17.42
C VAL A 93 1.16 14.28 -18.11
N HIS A 94 1.07 14.24 -19.44
CA HIS A 94 0.30 15.22 -20.21
C HIS A 94 -1.21 14.94 -20.21
N LEU A 95 -1.62 13.66 -20.14
CA LEU A 95 -3.02 13.22 -20.22
C LEU A 95 -3.72 13.04 -18.86
N GLN A 96 -2.98 13.16 -17.75
CA GLN A 96 -3.58 13.04 -16.42
C GLN A 96 -4.37 14.29 -16.06
N THR A 97 -5.46 14.09 -15.33
CA THR A 97 -6.34 15.18 -14.89
C THR A 97 -6.22 15.36 -13.38
N LYS A 98 -6.15 16.60 -12.92
CA LYS A 98 -6.18 16.93 -11.49
C LYS A 98 -7.52 16.53 -10.90
N SER A 99 -7.49 15.77 -9.81
CA SER A 99 -8.73 15.42 -9.10
C SER A 99 -9.36 16.67 -8.51
N GLN A 100 -10.65 16.81 -8.71
CA GLN A 100 -11.45 17.82 -8.03
C GLN A 100 -11.76 17.33 -6.61
N PHE A 101 -11.69 18.25 -5.65
CA PHE A 101 -12.09 18.02 -4.27
C PHE A 101 -12.60 19.33 -3.65
N TYR A 102 -13.30 19.22 -2.54
CA TYR A 102 -13.78 20.38 -1.80
C TYR A 102 -12.63 20.94 -0.95
N SER A 103 -12.17 22.15 -1.28
CA SER A 103 -11.16 22.86 -0.48
C SER A 103 -11.79 23.36 0.82
N VAL A 104 -11.22 22.93 1.95
CA VAL A 104 -11.67 23.31 3.30
C VAL A 104 -10.91 24.56 3.75
N GLY A 105 -11.63 25.53 4.32
CA GLY A 105 -11.03 26.75 4.86
C GLY A 105 -10.19 26.50 6.13
N HIS A 106 -9.73 27.57 6.78
CA HIS A 106 -9.15 27.51 8.14
C HIS A 106 -7.95 26.54 8.33
N GLY A 107 -7.15 26.32 7.28
CA GLY A 107 -5.99 25.40 7.34
C GLY A 107 -6.35 23.92 7.21
N GLY A 108 -7.55 23.59 6.72
CA GLY A 108 -7.98 22.23 6.40
C GLY A 108 -8.63 21.48 7.57
N LEU A 109 -9.13 20.27 7.28
CA LEU A 109 -9.87 19.47 8.26
C LEU A 109 -9.04 19.10 9.49
N ILE A 110 -7.74 18.85 9.31
CA ILE A 110 -6.86 18.46 10.43
C ILE A 110 -6.70 19.62 11.43
N CYS A 111 -6.60 20.86 10.94
CA CYS A 111 -6.56 22.06 11.79
C CYS A 111 -7.88 22.24 12.57
N LEU A 112 -9.02 22.09 11.87
CA LEU A 112 -10.33 22.16 12.51
C LEU A 112 -10.51 21.05 13.56
N LEU A 113 -10.09 19.81 13.26
CA LEU A 113 -10.11 18.67 14.18
C LEU A 113 -9.25 18.94 15.42
N ARG A 114 -8.05 19.51 15.26
CA ARG A 114 -7.20 19.95 16.37
C ARG A 114 -7.96 20.89 17.30
N ASN A 115 -8.61 21.92 16.75
CA ASN A 115 -9.36 22.91 17.53
C ASN A 115 -10.52 22.27 18.32
N CYS A 116 -11.20 21.27 17.73
CA CYS A 116 -12.24 20.50 18.41
C CYS A 116 -11.68 19.68 19.58
N LEU A 117 -10.57 18.97 19.36
CA LEU A 117 -9.91 18.16 20.39
C LEU A 117 -9.38 19.02 21.56
N GLU A 118 -8.82 20.20 21.26
CA GLU A 118 -8.38 21.15 22.29
C GLU A 118 -9.55 21.71 23.09
N SER A 119 -10.70 21.94 22.44
CA SER A 119 -11.92 22.39 23.11
C SER A 119 -12.50 21.30 24.01
N GLU A 120 -12.44 20.03 23.57
CA GLU A 120 -12.83 18.87 24.37
C GLU A 120 -11.94 18.70 25.60
N LEU A 121 -10.62 18.90 25.47
CA LEU A 121 -9.69 18.81 26.58
C LEU A 121 -9.98 19.88 27.65
N LYS A 122 -10.32 21.10 27.24
CA LYS A 122 -10.66 22.20 28.15
C LYS A 122 -11.99 21.99 28.89
N SER A 123 -12.96 21.33 28.26
CA SER A 123 -14.31 21.14 28.84
C SER A 123 -14.43 19.94 29.77
N LYS A 124 -13.55 18.93 29.64
CA LYS A 124 -13.62 17.66 30.39
C LYS A 124 -12.62 17.57 31.54
N SER A 125 -12.17 18.69 32.10
CA SER A 125 -11.21 18.74 33.22
C SER A 125 -11.80 18.22 34.54
N LYS A 126 -12.12 16.92 34.60
CA LYS A 126 -12.13 16.20 35.87
C LYS A 126 -10.67 15.98 36.30
N PRO A 127 -10.32 16.10 37.59
CA PRO A 127 -8.92 16.06 38.07
C PRO A 127 -8.12 14.78 37.73
N LEU A 128 -8.79 13.69 37.32
CA LEU A 128 -8.20 12.37 37.13
C LEU A 128 -8.17 11.88 35.67
N GLU A 129 -8.62 12.66 34.68
CA GLU A 129 -8.66 12.23 33.28
C GLU A 129 -7.51 12.86 32.47
N CYS A 130 -6.58 12.02 32.00
CA CYS A 130 -5.51 12.43 31.09
C CYS A 130 -5.89 12.04 29.65
N SER A 131 -5.87 12.99 28.72
CA SER A 131 -6.22 12.75 27.32
C SER A 131 -5.12 13.27 26.41
N THR A 132 -4.57 12.37 25.59
CA THR A 132 -3.53 12.68 24.62
C THR A 132 -4.04 12.36 23.23
N SER A 133 -3.99 13.33 22.31
CA SER A 133 -4.37 13.15 20.91
C SER A 133 -3.17 13.44 20.02
N LEU A 134 -2.87 12.51 19.11
CA LEU A 134 -1.81 12.62 18.12
C LEU A 134 -2.46 12.71 16.74
N LEU A 135 -2.13 13.73 15.96
CA LEU A 135 -2.68 13.97 14.64
C LEU A 135 -1.59 13.86 13.57
N SER A 136 -1.95 13.36 12.39
CA SER A 136 -1.11 13.44 11.20
C SER A 136 -0.85 14.89 10.81
N GLY A 137 0.06 15.10 9.86
CA GLY A 137 0.11 16.37 9.13
C GLY A 137 -1.18 16.64 8.33
N PHE A 138 -1.19 17.74 7.59
CA PHE A 138 -2.20 18.12 6.60
C PHE A 138 -2.57 16.97 5.66
N VAL A 139 -3.87 16.83 5.42
CA VAL A 139 -4.49 15.86 4.52
C VAL A 139 -5.73 16.51 3.91
N ASP A 140 -5.81 16.56 2.59
CA ASP A 140 -7.05 16.89 1.89
C ASP A 140 -8.00 15.69 1.88
N HIS A 141 -9.27 15.91 2.18
CA HIS A 141 -10.28 14.87 2.14
C HIS A 141 -10.87 14.70 0.73
N PHE A 142 -10.73 13.49 0.19
CA PHE A 142 -11.33 13.10 -1.07
C PHE A 142 -12.56 12.23 -0.81
N GLN A 143 -13.73 12.83 -0.98
CA GLN A 143 -15.01 12.11 -0.92
C GLN A 143 -15.31 11.39 -2.25
N SER A 144 -16.14 10.36 -2.17
CA SER A 144 -16.66 9.63 -3.34
C SER A 144 -17.61 10.53 -4.15
N SER A 145 -17.44 10.53 -5.46
CA SER A 145 -18.39 11.11 -6.42
C SER A 145 -19.52 10.12 -6.72
N LYS A 146 -20.46 10.54 -7.56
CA LYS A 146 -21.53 9.64 -8.06
C LYS A 146 -20.96 8.52 -8.94
N GLU A 147 -19.83 8.73 -9.62
CA GLU A 147 -19.25 7.73 -10.52
C GLU A 147 -18.54 6.61 -9.77
N ASP A 148 -17.89 6.92 -8.64
CA ASP A 148 -17.08 6.00 -7.87
C ASP A 148 -17.75 5.48 -6.58
N LYS A 149 -18.98 5.92 -6.29
CA LYS A 149 -19.75 5.39 -5.16
C LYS A 149 -19.89 3.86 -5.24
N GLY A 150 -19.50 3.19 -4.16
CA GLY A 150 -19.57 1.73 -4.02
C GLY A 150 -18.33 0.97 -4.49
N TRP A 151 -17.31 1.64 -5.04
CA TRP A 151 -16.07 0.98 -5.46
C TRP A 151 -14.79 1.82 -5.38
N GLY A 152 -14.93 3.15 -5.30
CA GLY A 152 -13.86 4.12 -5.33
C GLY A 152 -13.07 4.30 -4.04
N CYS A 153 -13.50 3.73 -2.92
CA CYS A 153 -12.94 4.03 -1.60
C CYS A 153 -11.42 3.91 -1.56
N GLY A 154 -10.84 2.83 -2.11
CA GLY A 154 -9.39 2.65 -2.12
C GLY A 154 -8.65 3.69 -2.94
N TRP A 155 -9.21 4.11 -4.08
CA TRP A 155 -8.66 5.19 -4.89
C TRP A 155 -8.71 6.54 -4.17
N ARG A 156 -9.81 6.84 -3.48
CA ARG A 156 -9.95 8.05 -2.67
C ARG A 156 -8.97 8.07 -1.50
N ASN A 157 -8.71 6.92 -0.87
CA ASN A 157 -7.69 6.82 0.16
C ASN A 157 -6.27 7.01 -0.40
N ILE A 158 -5.96 6.51 -1.61
CA ILE A 158 -4.70 6.86 -2.31
C ILE A 158 -4.60 8.37 -2.51
N GLN A 159 -5.68 9.03 -2.96
CA GLN A 159 -5.69 10.49 -3.13
C GLN A 159 -5.40 11.24 -1.83
N MET A 160 -5.96 10.78 -0.70
CA MET A 160 -5.66 11.34 0.63
C MET A 160 -4.20 11.09 1.07
N GLN A 161 -3.63 9.91 0.79
CA GLN A 161 -2.21 9.67 1.08
C GLN A 161 -1.31 10.59 0.23
N CYS A 162 -1.62 10.74 -1.06
CA CYS A 162 -0.86 11.57 -1.98
C CYS A 162 -0.98 13.07 -1.66
N SER A 163 -2.12 13.57 -1.19
CA SER A 163 -2.26 14.99 -0.81
C SER A 163 -1.36 15.37 0.36
N HIS A 164 -1.22 14.47 1.34
CA HIS A 164 -0.26 14.62 2.42
C HIS A 164 1.19 14.64 1.90
N LEU A 165 1.56 13.63 1.09
CA LEU A 165 2.92 13.52 0.56
C LEU A 165 3.33 14.75 -0.25
N LEU A 166 2.43 15.23 -1.12
CA LEU A 166 2.66 16.44 -1.92
C LEU A 166 2.70 17.70 -1.06
N SER A 167 2.08 17.73 0.12
CA SER A 167 2.09 18.93 0.97
C SER A 167 3.37 19.07 1.81
N TYR A 168 4.02 17.96 2.17
CA TYR A 168 5.17 17.96 3.10
C TYR A 168 6.50 17.53 2.50
N ARG A 169 6.52 16.75 1.41
CA ARG A 169 7.75 16.16 0.89
C ARG A 169 8.09 16.71 -0.49
N GLU A 170 9.10 17.57 -0.54
CA GLU A 170 9.66 18.10 -1.80
C GLU A 170 10.16 16.97 -2.73
N GLU A 171 10.73 15.91 -2.16
CA GLU A 171 11.08 14.71 -2.92
C GLU A 171 9.86 14.07 -3.58
N ALA A 172 8.76 13.92 -2.84
CA ALA A 172 7.53 13.34 -3.36
C ALA A 172 6.91 14.21 -4.45
N LYS A 173 6.94 15.55 -4.31
CA LYS A 173 6.50 16.49 -5.36
C LYS A 173 7.25 16.31 -6.67
N ARG A 174 8.56 16.03 -6.62
CA ARG A 174 9.38 15.84 -7.82
C ARG A 174 9.10 14.52 -8.55
N VAL A 175 8.76 13.46 -7.82
CA VAL A 175 8.65 12.10 -8.39
C VAL A 175 7.21 11.66 -8.65
N LEU A 176 6.27 12.02 -7.75
CA LEU A 176 4.89 11.57 -7.87
C LEU A 176 4.25 12.11 -9.14
N PHE A 177 3.64 11.19 -9.87
CA PHE A 177 2.84 11.51 -11.06
C PHE A 177 3.61 12.34 -12.10
N GLY A 178 4.93 12.10 -12.18
CA GLY A 178 5.85 12.80 -13.08
C GLY A 178 6.06 14.27 -12.76
N GLY A 179 6.01 14.64 -11.47
CA GLY A 179 6.34 15.99 -11.03
C GLY A 179 5.21 17.00 -11.24
N SER A 180 3.96 16.53 -11.35
CA SER A 180 2.82 17.39 -11.69
C SER A 180 2.34 18.30 -10.56
N ASP A 181 2.82 18.08 -9.33
CA ASP A 181 2.45 18.82 -8.11
C ASP A 181 0.93 18.85 -7.84
N PHE A 182 0.21 17.81 -8.26
CA PHE A 182 -1.19 17.63 -7.90
C PHE A 182 -1.58 16.16 -7.78
N VAL A 183 -2.66 15.90 -7.05
CA VAL A 183 -3.27 14.57 -6.93
C VAL A 183 -4.14 14.27 -8.16
N PRO A 184 -3.86 13.21 -8.95
CA PRO A 184 -4.64 12.87 -10.14
C PRO A 184 -6.02 12.28 -9.82
N ASP A 185 -6.93 12.33 -10.79
CA ASP A 185 -8.22 11.66 -10.75
C ASP A 185 -8.11 10.12 -10.83
N ILE A 186 -9.22 9.42 -10.55
CA ILE A 186 -9.22 7.95 -10.50
C ILE A 186 -8.79 7.32 -11.85
N PRO A 187 -9.29 7.76 -13.02
CA PRO A 187 -8.80 7.24 -14.30
C PRO A 187 -7.30 7.41 -14.51
N SER A 188 -6.72 8.54 -14.08
CA SER A 188 -5.28 8.74 -14.17
C SER A 188 -4.52 7.83 -13.20
N LEU A 189 -5.02 7.66 -11.96
CA LEU A 189 -4.44 6.73 -10.99
C LEU A 189 -4.45 5.28 -11.50
N GLN A 190 -5.51 4.85 -12.17
CA GLN A 190 -5.57 3.53 -12.80
C GLN A 190 -4.45 3.34 -13.83
N ARG A 191 -4.19 4.34 -14.68
CA ARG A 191 -3.10 4.28 -15.66
C ARG A 191 -1.73 4.25 -15.00
N TRP A 192 -1.53 5.03 -13.93
CA TRP A 192 -0.30 4.99 -13.15
C TRP A 192 -0.07 3.62 -12.50
N LEU A 193 -1.14 2.97 -12.03
CA LEU A 193 -1.05 1.61 -11.47
C LEU A 193 -0.72 0.56 -12.54
N GLU A 194 -1.35 0.60 -13.71
CA GLU A 194 -0.97 -0.29 -14.82
C GLU A 194 0.48 -0.08 -15.26
N LEU A 195 0.94 1.18 -15.27
CA LEU A 195 2.35 1.48 -15.52
C LEU A 195 3.25 0.86 -14.44
N ALA A 196 2.88 0.94 -13.16
CA ALA A 196 3.61 0.26 -12.08
C ALA A 196 3.69 -1.25 -12.32
N TRP A 197 2.58 -1.89 -12.71
CA TRP A 197 2.55 -3.32 -13.04
C TRP A 197 3.44 -3.67 -14.23
N SER A 198 3.41 -2.88 -15.30
CA SER A 198 4.30 -3.08 -16.46
C SER A 198 5.79 -2.91 -16.12
N LYS A 199 6.10 -2.17 -15.06
CA LYS A 199 7.45 -2.03 -14.50
C LYS A 199 7.82 -3.16 -13.54
N GLY A 200 6.97 -4.17 -13.34
CA GLY A 200 7.24 -5.35 -12.52
C GLY A 200 6.90 -5.19 -11.04
N PHE A 201 6.21 -4.12 -10.65
CA PHE A 201 5.64 -3.99 -9.30
C PHE A 201 4.35 -4.81 -9.20
N ASP A 202 4.15 -5.47 -8.07
CA ASP A 202 2.96 -6.25 -7.73
C ASP A 202 2.42 -7.15 -8.84
N VAL A 203 3.28 -8.03 -9.37
CA VAL A 203 2.95 -8.97 -10.44
C VAL A 203 1.72 -9.83 -10.06
N SER A 204 1.59 -10.22 -8.79
CA SER A 204 0.43 -10.98 -8.32
C SER A 204 -0.87 -10.17 -8.37
N GLY A 205 -0.85 -8.90 -7.94
CA GLY A 205 -1.98 -7.99 -8.09
C GLY A 205 -2.31 -7.74 -9.56
N ALA A 206 -1.31 -7.50 -10.40
CA ALA A 206 -1.49 -7.33 -11.84
C ALA A 206 -2.21 -8.53 -12.48
N LEU A 207 -1.79 -9.76 -12.15
CA LEU A 207 -2.43 -10.98 -12.63
C LEU A 207 -3.86 -11.14 -12.11
N HIS A 208 -4.14 -10.77 -10.86
CA HIS A 208 -5.49 -10.78 -10.30
C HIS A 208 -6.44 -9.85 -11.07
N PHE A 209 -5.91 -8.76 -11.63
CA PHE A 209 -6.66 -7.80 -12.44
C PHE A 209 -6.56 -8.07 -13.96
N ASP A 210 -6.11 -9.25 -14.40
CA ASP A 210 -5.89 -9.55 -15.82
C ASP A 210 -4.98 -8.53 -16.53
N ASN A 211 -4.08 -7.90 -15.78
CA ASN A 211 -3.23 -6.77 -16.17
C ASN A 211 -3.99 -5.54 -16.68
N ARG A 212 -5.29 -5.40 -16.37
CA ARG A 212 -6.12 -4.27 -16.78
C ARG A 212 -7.08 -3.81 -15.68
N ILE A 213 -6.94 -2.55 -15.28
CA ILE A 213 -7.80 -1.87 -14.32
C ILE A 213 -8.34 -0.53 -14.85
N CYS A 214 -7.70 0.06 -15.85
CA CYS A 214 -8.17 1.27 -16.53
C CYS A 214 -9.59 1.12 -17.07
N GLY A 215 -10.45 2.09 -16.74
CA GLY A 215 -11.86 2.12 -17.15
C GLY A 215 -12.75 1.12 -16.42
N SER A 216 -12.18 0.32 -15.50
CA SER A 216 -12.95 -0.62 -14.69
C SER A 216 -13.44 0.03 -13.39
N LYS A 217 -14.49 -0.54 -12.80
CA LYS A 217 -15.02 -0.17 -11.48
C LYS A 217 -14.54 -1.12 -10.38
N ARG A 218 -13.26 -1.51 -10.44
CA ARG A 218 -12.70 -2.52 -9.54
C ARG A 218 -12.21 -1.92 -8.23
N TRP A 219 -12.43 -2.68 -7.16
CA TRP A 219 -11.90 -2.37 -5.83
C TRP A 219 -10.40 -2.61 -5.81
N ILE A 220 -9.71 -1.79 -5.04
CA ILE A 220 -8.29 -1.93 -4.74
C ILE A 220 -8.08 -1.84 -3.23
N GLY A 221 -6.89 -2.20 -2.78
CA GLY A 221 -6.49 -2.14 -1.37
C GLY A 221 -5.08 -1.64 -1.16
N THR A 222 -4.50 -2.09 -0.06
CA THR A 222 -3.17 -1.66 0.41
C THR A 222 -2.05 -2.11 -0.53
N THR A 223 -2.20 -3.24 -1.21
CA THR A 223 -1.25 -3.80 -2.18
C THR A 223 -1.06 -2.88 -3.38
N GLU A 224 -2.15 -2.47 -4.01
CA GLU A 224 -2.11 -1.57 -5.17
C GLU A 224 -1.59 -0.17 -4.79
N CYS A 225 -2.00 0.33 -3.61
CA CYS A 225 -1.47 1.57 -3.06
C CYS A 225 0.06 1.51 -2.86
N ALA A 226 0.57 0.43 -2.24
CA ALA A 226 1.99 0.25 -2.03
C ALA A 226 2.76 0.06 -3.35
N ALA A 227 2.21 -0.70 -4.29
CA ALA A 227 2.80 -0.90 -5.62
C ALA A 227 2.96 0.44 -6.36
N LEU A 228 1.90 1.26 -6.35
CA LEU A 228 1.89 2.59 -6.94
C LEU A 228 2.98 3.47 -6.32
N LEU A 229 3.00 3.63 -5.00
CA LEU A 229 3.97 4.50 -4.30
C LEU A 229 5.42 4.02 -4.51
N ARG A 230 5.67 2.70 -4.40
CA ARG A 230 7.00 2.12 -4.62
C ARG A 230 7.49 2.28 -6.05
N SER A 231 6.58 2.30 -7.03
CA SER A 231 6.95 2.56 -8.43
C SER A 231 7.50 3.97 -8.68
N PHE A 232 7.21 4.91 -7.78
CA PHE A 232 7.79 6.25 -7.73
C PHE A 232 9.03 6.36 -6.82
N GLY A 233 9.51 5.24 -6.26
CA GLY A 233 10.64 5.24 -5.33
C GLY A 233 10.26 5.63 -3.90
N LEU A 234 8.97 5.79 -3.60
CA LEU A 234 8.52 6.11 -2.25
C LEU A 234 8.38 4.86 -1.39
N LYS A 235 8.86 4.96 -0.15
CA LYS A 235 8.70 3.93 0.86
C LYS A 235 7.23 3.79 1.28
N ALA A 236 6.68 2.61 1.01
CA ALA A 236 5.34 2.21 1.45
C ALA A 236 5.40 0.84 2.10
N SER A 237 4.68 0.68 3.22
CA SER A 237 4.75 -0.51 4.07
C SER A 237 3.34 -1.00 4.40
N ILE A 238 3.09 -2.31 4.30
CA ILE A 238 1.80 -2.91 4.64
C ILE A 238 1.94 -3.71 5.93
N VAL A 239 0.96 -3.56 6.82
CA VAL A 239 0.82 -4.32 8.06
C VAL A 239 -0.52 -5.03 8.05
N ASP A 240 -0.49 -6.36 8.17
CA ASP A 240 -1.69 -7.20 8.22
C ASP A 240 -1.99 -7.68 9.66
N PHE A 241 -3.21 -7.46 10.11
CA PHE A 241 -3.74 -7.88 11.40
C PHE A 241 -4.72 -9.07 11.21
N ALA A 242 -4.24 -10.16 10.62
CA ALA A 242 -4.99 -11.40 10.40
C ALA A 242 -4.70 -12.51 11.44
N PRO A 243 -5.65 -13.42 11.74
CA PRO A 243 -5.44 -14.52 12.68
C PRO A 243 -4.50 -15.61 12.13
N LYS A 244 -3.67 -16.22 12.99
CA LYS A 244 -2.64 -17.23 12.65
C LYS A 244 -3.09 -18.37 11.71
N LYS A 245 -4.38 -18.72 11.65
CA LYS A 245 -4.94 -19.80 10.80
C LYS A 245 -4.96 -19.46 9.30
N SER A 246 -4.80 -18.19 8.91
CA SER A 246 -4.73 -17.78 7.50
C SER A 246 -3.31 -17.85 6.91
N LYS A 247 -2.29 -18.20 7.72
CA LYS A 247 -0.85 -18.24 7.36
C LYS A 247 -0.55 -19.07 6.11
N SER A 248 -1.27 -20.19 5.92
CA SER A 248 -1.10 -21.07 4.75
C SER A 248 -1.48 -20.43 3.41
N MET A 249 -2.26 -19.34 3.39
CA MET A 249 -2.66 -18.69 2.13
C MET A 249 -1.62 -17.69 1.62
N TYR A 250 -0.70 -17.22 2.49
CA TYR A 250 0.32 -16.23 2.14
C TYR A 250 1.64 -16.86 1.64
N LEU A 251 1.89 -18.14 1.94
CA LEU A 251 3.14 -18.84 1.59
C LEU A 251 3.21 -19.29 0.12
N SER A 252 2.23 -18.95 -0.70
CA SER A 252 2.19 -19.25 -2.14
C SER A 252 3.09 -18.32 -2.98
N VAL A 253 4.10 -17.69 -2.37
CA VAL A 253 5.14 -16.95 -3.09
C VAL A 253 6.11 -17.98 -3.69
N PRO A 254 6.40 -17.96 -5.00
CA PRO A 254 7.28 -18.94 -5.63
C PRO A 254 8.68 -18.92 -4.99
N GLY A 255 9.08 -20.06 -4.40
CA GLY A 255 10.38 -20.22 -3.75
C GLY A 255 10.46 -21.35 -2.72
N SER A 256 9.33 -21.82 -2.18
CA SER A 256 9.32 -22.98 -1.27
C SER A 256 8.74 -24.21 -1.96
N ALA A 257 9.47 -25.31 -1.86
CA ALA A 257 9.25 -26.53 -2.62
C ALA A 257 7.85 -27.15 -2.37
N ILE A 258 7.19 -27.49 -3.48
CA ILE A 258 6.04 -28.41 -3.62
C ILE A 258 4.72 -27.93 -2.97
N ALA A 259 3.88 -27.26 -3.78
CA ALA A 259 2.47 -27.06 -3.47
C ALA A 259 1.58 -28.04 -4.29
N PRO A 260 0.61 -28.73 -3.68
CA PRO A 260 -0.41 -29.48 -4.43
C PRO A 260 -1.36 -28.52 -5.15
N LYS A 261 -1.87 -28.94 -6.31
CA LYS A 261 -2.82 -28.18 -7.15
C LYS A 261 -4.11 -27.86 -6.37
N VAL A 262 -4.26 -26.62 -5.91
CA VAL A 262 -5.54 -26.04 -5.47
C VAL A 262 -5.68 -24.68 -6.16
N LYS A 263 -6.92 -24.34 -6.56
CA LYS A 263 -7.28 -23.13 -7.33
C LYS A 263 -6.54 -21.88 -6.80
N SER A 264 -5.92 -21.14 -7.71
CA SER A 264 -5.13 -19.93 -7.44
C SER A 264 -6.03 -18.83 -6.89
N TYR A 265 -5.96 -18.57 -5.57
CA TYR A 265 -6.56 -17.41 -4.93
C TYR A 265 -5.45 -16.39 -4.62
N GLY A 266 -5.65 -15.14 -5.02
CA GLY A 266 -4.74 -14.03 -4.75
C GLY A 266 -4.85 -13.51 -3.30
N PRO A 267 -3.83 -12.80 -2.78
CA PRO A 267 -3.82 -12.32 -1.39
C PRO A 267 -5.02 -11.44 -1.00
N MET A 268 -5.63 -10.77 -1.99
CA MET A 268 -6.75 -9.83 -1.83
C MET A 268 -8.14 -10.50 -1.89
N ASP A 269 -8.25 -11.74 -2.36
CA ASP A 269 -9.55 -12.39 -2.61
C ASP A 269 -10.42 -12.52 -1.35
N ARG A 270 -9.80 -12.55 -0.16
CA ARG A 270 -10.55 -12.63 1.10
C ARG A 270 -11.23 -11.32 1.50
N TYR A 271 -10.70 -10.17 1.09
CA TYR A 271 -11.22 -8.85 1.47
C TYR A 271 -12.16 -8.24 0.43
N VAL A 272 -12.09 -8.74 -0.81
CA VAL A 272 -12.82 -8.23 -1.98
C VAL A 272 -14.03 -9.10 -2.33
N VAL A 273 -14.02 -10.40 -2.02
CA VAL A 273 -15.09 -11.32 -2.46
C VAL A 273 -16.27 -11.33 -1.48
N LYS A 274 -17.42 -10.86 -1.96
CA LYS A 274 -18.73 -11.08 -1.35
C LYS A 274 -19.02 -12.59 -1.30
N LYS A 275 -19.03 -13.19 -0.11
CA LYS A 275 -19.31 -14.63 0.06
C LYS A 275 -20.79 -14.91 -0.28
N GLY A 276 -21.06 -15.26 -1.53
CA GLY A 276 -22.29 -15.92 -1.93
C GLY A 276 -22.14 -17.43 -1.76
N GLY A 277 -23.10 -18.08 -1.11
CA GLY A 277 -23.29 -19.54 -1.16
C GLY A 277 -23.07 -20.26 0.18
N SER A 278 -24.20 -20.66 0.77
CA SER A 278 -24.35 -21.58 1.90
C SER A 278 -23.57 -22.89 1.73
N GLY A 279 -22.85 -23.30 2.78
CA GLY A 279 -22.19 -24.60 2.87
C GLY A 279 -21.99 -24.99 4.33
N LYS A 280 -22.93 -25.79 4.84
CA LYS A 280 -23.01 -26.29 6.22
C LYS A 280 -21.89 -27.30 6.47
N GLY A 281 -20.95 -27.00 7.36
CA GLY A 281 -19.91 -27.95 7.81
C GLY A 281 -19.56 -27.69 9.26
N LYS A 282 -20.06 -28.54 10.17
CA LYS A 282 -19.70 -28.56 11.58
C LYS A 282 -18.21 -28.93 11.71
N ALA A 283 -17.44 -28.14 12.46
CA ALA A 283 -16.10 -28.53 12.91
C ALA A 283 -16.07 -28.45 14.44
N VAL A 284 -15.59 -29.55 15.02
CA VAL A 284 -15.58 -29.90 16.44
C VAL A 284 -14.55 -29.07 17.20
N ASP A 285 -14.93 -28.59 18.38
CA ASP A 285 -14.07 -27.86 19.31
C ASP A 285 -13.01 -28.78 19.93
N SER A 286 -11.75 -28.35 19.91
CA SER A 286 -10.69 -28.89 20.76
C SER A 286 -10.14 -27.77 21.63
N HIS A 287 -10.21 -28.00 22.95
CA HIS A 287 -9.70 -27.16 24.00
C HIS A 287 -8.18 -26.94 23.89
N SER A 288 -7.72 -25.69 24.01
CA SER A 288 -6.41 -25.42 24.62
C SER A 288 -6.26 -23.98 25.11
N SER A 289 -5.91 -23.89 26.39
CA SER A 289 -5.07 -22.91 27.10
C SER A 289 -5.44 -21.41 27.13
N ASN A 290 -5.73 -20.95 28.35
CA ASN A 290 -5.89 -19.56 28.79
C ASN A 290 -4.58 -18.74 28.68
N SER A 291 -4.29 -18.21 27.50
CA SER A 291 -3.46 -17.01 27.35
C SER A 291 -4.39 -15.81 27.26
N SER A 292 -4.18 -14.78 28.07
CA SER A 292 -4.99 -13.55 28.13
C SER A 292 -5.21 -13.01 26.71
N ARG A 293 -6.43 -13.17 26.18
CA ARG A 293 -6.79 -12.77 24.81
C ARG A 293 -6.82 -11.25 24.72
N ILE A 294 -5.66 -10.62 24.51
CA ILE A 294 -5.59 -9.23 24.04
C ILE A 294 -6.42 -9.18 22.75
N SER A 295 -7.47 -8.34 22.74
CA SER A 295 -8.35 -8.26 21.58
C SER A 295 -7.55 -7.75 20.37
N LYS A 296 -7.84 -8.24 19.16
CA LYS A 296 -7.16 -7.79 17.92
C LYS A 296 -7.19 -6.26 17.77
N GLY A 297 -8.30 -5.65 18.17
CA GLY A 297 -8.47 -4.21 18.20
C GLY A 297 -7.45 -3.52 19.12
N ALA A 298 -7.09 -4.11 20.26
CA ALA A 298 -6.07 -3.56 21.14
C ALA A 298 -4.68 -3.56 20.49
N VAL A 299 -4.30 -4.62 19.77
CA VAL A 299 -3.02 -4.69 19.04
C VAL A 299 -2.95 -3.64 17.93
N LEU A 300 -4.02 -3.47 17.16
CA LEU A 300 -4.11 -2.43 16.14
C LEU A 300 -4.00 -1.03 16.75
N MET A 301 -4.73 -0.76 17.84
CA MET A 301 -4.70 0.54 18.52
C MET A 301 -3.31 0.87 19.06
N GLU A 302 -2.64 -0.11 19.68
CA GLU A 302 -1.28 0.03 20.18
C GLU A 302 -0.29 0.28 19.04
N TRP A 303 -0.43 -0.44 17.91
CA TRP A 303 0.41 -0.21 16.74
C TRP A 303 0.23 1.20 16.17
N VAL A 304 -1.02 1.68 16.02
CA VAL A 304 -1.30 3.04 15.53
C VAL A 304 -0.78 4.09 16.52
N TRP A 305 -0.91 3.84 17.83
CA TRP A 305 -0.34 4.70 18.86
C TRP A 305 1.18 4.83 18.71
N ASN A 306 1.87 3.70 18.55
CA ASN A 306 3.32 3.66 18.39
C ASN A 306 3.78 4.35 17.10
N TYR A 307 3.02 4.20 16.01
CA TYR A 307 3.27 4.91 14.75
C TYR A 307 3.24 6.43 14.92
N PHE A 308 2.17 6.98 15.51
CA PHE A 308 2.04 8.44 15.68
C PHE A 308 2.91 9.02 16.80
N SER A 309 3.33 8.20 17.77
CA SER A 309 4.16 8.65 18.89
C SER A 309 5.66 8.53 18.65
N ASP A 310 6.13 8.02 17.50
CA ASP A 310 7.54 7.68 17.29
C ASP A 310 8.10 6.70 18.34
N ASN A 311 7.25 5.78 18.82
CA ASN A 311 7.55 4.90 19.95
C ASN A 311 7.95 5.66 21.24
N LYS A 312 7.62 6.95 21.36
CA LYS A 312 7.83 7.70 22.61
C LYS A 312 6.87 7.20 23.67
N LEU A 313 7.42 6.58 24.71
CA LEU A 313 6.66 5.99 25.82
C LEU A 313 5.83 7.05 26.57
N ASN A 314 6.34 8.27 26.70
CA ASN A 314 5.73 9.35 27.48
C ASN A 314 5.44 10.57 26.59
N VAL A 315 4.24 10.60 26.01
CA VAL A 315 3.68 11.81 25.39
C VAL A 315 2.86 12.56 26.43
N ALA A 316 3.11 13.86 26.59
CA ALA A 316 2.38 14.72 27.50
C ALA A 316 0.87 14.79 27.15
N SER A 317 0.01 14.99 28.16
CA SER A 317 -1.41 15.26 27.95
C SER A 317 -1.59 16.49 27.04
N GLY A 318 -2.51 16.42 26.08
CA GLY A 318 -2.65 17.48 25.09
C GLY A 318 -3.01 16.99 23.70
N VAL A 319 -3.06 17.93 22.75
CA VAL A 319 -3.26 17.66 21.32
C VAL A 319 -1.97 18.01 20.59
N HIS A 320 -1.37 17.03 19.93
CA HIS A 320 -0.07 17.16 19.28
C HIS A 320 -0.19 16.90 17.79
N MET A 321 0.35 17.83 16.99
CA MET A 321 0.58 17.62 15.56
C MET A 321 1.87 16.83 15.39
N THR A 322 1.82 15.73 14.65
CA THR A 322 2.99 14.91 14.34
C THR A 322 3.47 15.20 12.92
N ASN A 323 4.71 14.86 12.62
CA ASN A 323 5.21 14.88 11.24
C ASN A 323 4.79 13.64 10.46
N LYS A 324 3.98 12.74 11.03
CA LYS A 324 3.59 11.48 10.40
C LYS A 324 2.51 11.68 9.35
N GLY A 325 2.61 10.86 8.30
CA GLY A 325 1.57 10.75 7.29
C GLY A 325 0.34 10.03 7.82
N PRO A 326 -0.82 10.23 7.17
CA PRO A 326 -1.99 9.41 7.41
C PRO A 326 -1.72 7.93 7.08
N LEU A 327 -2.58 7.05 7.60
CA LEU A 327 -2.52 5.61 7.37
C LEU A 327 -3.71 5.16 6.54
N TYR A 328 -3.46 4.51 5.41
CA TYR A 328 -4.50 3.82 4.65
C TYR A 328 -4.97 2.62 5.48
N PHE A 329 -6.26 2.54 5.79
CA PHE A 329 -6.86 1.52 6.65
C PHE A 329 -7.92 0.71 5.90
N GLN A 330 -7.62 -0.56 5.62
CA GLN A 330 -8.49 -1.50 4.92
C GLN A 330 -9.17 -2.44 5.89
N HIS A 331 -10.45 -2.73 5.62
CA HIS A 331 -11.15 -3.88 6.16
C HIS A 331 -12.02 -4.53 5.07
N GLU A 332 -12.70 -5.63 5.39
CA GLU A 332 -13.61 -6.29 4.45
C GLU A 332 -14.67 -5.29 3.96
N GLY A 333 -14.78 -5.13 2.64
CA GLY A 333 -15.79 -4.32 1.99
C GLY A 333 -15.57 -2.80 1.93
N HIS A 334 -14.57 -2.24 2.62
CA HIS A 334 -14.34 -0.79 2.63
C HIS A 334 -12.93 -0.40 3.09
N SER A 335 -12.51 0.83 2.74
CA SER A 335 -11.25 1.41 3.20
C SER A 335 -11.45 2.85 3.65
N ARG A 336 -10.61 3.29 4.58
CA ARG A 336 -10.63 4.63 5.20
C ARG A 336 -9.20 5.13 5.42
N THR A 337 -9.06 6.36 5.91
CA THR A 337 -7.78 6.96 6.24
C THR A 337 -7.72 7.33 7.73
N ILE A 338 -6.79 6.74 8.48
CA ILE A 338 -6.54 7.14 9.87
C ILE A 338 -5.63 8.38 9.85
N VAL A 339 -6.12 9.48 10.41
CA VAL A 339 -5.42 10.77 10.51
C VAL A 339 -4.97 11.09 11.93
N GLY A 340 -5.14 10.17 12.87
CA GLY A 340 -4.66 10.31 14.22
C GLY A 340 -5.25 9.31 15.19
N ILE A 341 -4.87 9.45 16.44
CA ILE A 341 -5.31 8.59 17.54
C ILE A 341 -5.40 9.38 18.83
N GLN A 342 -6.43 9.10 19.63
CA GLN A 342 -6.64 9.67 20.96
C GLN A 342 -6.57 8.56 22.01
N ARG A 343 -5.72 8.73 23.01
CA ARG A 343 -5.63 7.90 24.22
C ARG A 343 -6.18 8.66 25.41
N ARG A 344 -7.14 8.07 26.11
CA ARG A 344 -7.66 8.58 27.39
C ARG A 344 -7.34 7.60 28.49
N LEU A 345 -6.83 8.11 29.61
CA LEU A 345 -6.63 7.36 30.84
C LEU A 345 -7.81 7.67 31.75
N LEU A 346 -8.63 6.67 32.03
CA LEU A 346 -9.86 6.81 32.81
C LEU A 346 -9.76 6.05 34.13
N GLY A 347 -10.25 6.68 35.21
CA GLY A 347 -10.39 6.08 36.53
C GLY A 347 -9.08 5.98 37.33
N THR A 348 -9.17 5.37 38.51
CA THR A 348 -8.02 5.13 39.41
C THR A 348 -7.06 4.06 38.89
N THR A 349 -7.53 3.21 37.96
CA THR A 349 -6.77 2.11 37.37
C THR A 349 -5.93 2.53 36.17
N PHE A 350 -6.05 3.79 35.71
CA PHE A 350 -5.35 4.35 34.55
C PHE A 350 -5.44 3.49 33.28
N THR A 351 -6.55 2.77 33.09
CA THR A 351 -6.72 1.91 31.92
C THR A 351 -6.82 2.77 30.65
N PRO A 352 -5.97 2.54 29.63
CA PRO A 352 -6.00 3.33 28.42
C PRO A 352 -7.18 2.94 27.52
N GLN A 353 -7.96 3.93 27.12
CA GLN A 353 -8.98 3.82 26.09
C GLN A 353 -8.53 4.56 24.83
N TYR A 354 -8.57 3.85 23.71
CA TYR A 354 -8.13 4.38 22.42
C TYR A 354 -9.32 4.66 21.49
N ASN A 355 -9.25 5.80 20.81
CA ASN A 355 -10.12 6.15 19.71
C ASN A 355 -9.27 6.52 18.48
N LEU A 356 -9.53 5.89 17.35
CA LEU A 356 -8.98 6.31 16.07
C LEU A 356 -9.70 7.55 15.58
N LEU A 357 -8.95 8.41 14.91
CA LEU A 357 -9.45 9.56 14.17
C LEU A 357 -9.38 9.22 12.69
N ILE A 358 -10.54 9.06 12.04
CA ILE A 358 -10.66 8.45 10.72
C ILE A 358 -11.42 9.38 9.78
N LEU A 359 -10.88 9.59 8.58
CA LEU A 359 -11.59 10.13 7.44
C LEU A 359 -12.17 8.98 6.61
N ASP A 360 -13.46 9.03 6.32
CA ASP A 360 -14.15 8.07 5.47
C ASP A 360 -14.48 8.71 4.12
N PRO A 361 -14.00 8.17 2.98
CA PRO A 361 -14.33 8.72 1.66
C PRO A 361 -15.84 8.65 1.33
N ALA A 362 -16.67 7.97 2.11
CA ALA A 362 -18.12 7.99 1.96
C ALA A 362 -18.78 9.26 2.54
N ASP A 363 -18.09 9.98 3.43
CA ASP A 363 -18.63 11.18 4.08
C ASP A 363 -18.50 12.41 3.17
N PHE A 364 -19.42 13.37 3.33
CA PHE A 364 -19.35 14.63 2.59
C PHE A 364 -18.41 15.61 3.29
N THR A 365 -17.37 16.10 2.59
CA THR A 365 -16.36 17.01 3.16
C THR A 365 -17.01 18.24 3.82
N ARG A 366 -18.00 18.83 3.16
CA ARG A 366 -18.74 20.00 3.67
C ARG A 366 -19.50 19.71 4.97
N ALA A 367 -20.01 18.48 5.13
CA ALA A 367 -20.71 18.08 6.35
C ALA A 367 -19.72 17.91 7.52
N ILE A 368 -18.55 17.32 7.26
CA ILE A 368 -17.46 17.21 8.24
C ILE A 368 -16.98 18.60 8.64
N GLU A 369 -16.69 19.48 7.68
CA GLU A 369 -16.22 20.85 7.92
C GLU A 369 -17.24 21.61 8.79
N LYS A 370 -18.53 21.58 8.43
CA LYS A 370 -19.59 22.21 9.21
C LYS A 370 -19.62 21.69 10.65
N ALA A 371 -19.59 20.37 10.84
CA ALA A 371 -19.63 19.75 12.17
C ALA A 371 -18.41 20.14 13.03
N LEU A 372 -17.23 20.27 12.42
CA LEU A 372 -16.02 20.71 13.09
C LEU A 372 -16.07 22.21 13.47
N ILE A 373 -16.51 23.07 12.55
CA ILE A 373 -16.65 24.52 12.81
C ILE A 373 -17.66 24.76 13.94
N GLU A 374 -18.80 24.09 13.90
CA GLU A 374 -19.86 24.17 14.92
C GLU A 374 -19.48 23.42 16.22
N LYS A 375 -18.38 22.66 16.20
CA LYS A 375 -17.90 21.79 17.30
C LYS A 375 -19.01 20.86 17.83
N ARG A 376 -19.86 20.35 16.94
CA ARG A 376 -21.04 19.55 17.29
C ARG A 376 -21.17 18.34 16.37
N GLY A 377 -21.22 17.15 16.96
CA GLY A 377 -21.47 15.89 16.23
C GLY A 377 -20.33 15.42 15.33
N TRP A 378 -19.19 16.14 15.31
CA TRP A 378 -18.00 15.79 14.54
C TRP A 378 -17.42 14.43 14.98
N GLU A 379 -17.63 14.03 16.24
CA GLU A 379 -17.22 12.74 16.75
C GLU A 379 -17.87 11.58 16.00
N GLY A 380 -19.12 11.75 15.55
CA GLY A 380 -19.85 10.76 14.76
C GLY A 380 -19.21 10.53 13.38
N TYR A 381 -18.59 11.55 12.80
CA TYR A 381 -17.83 11.42 11.56
C TYR A 381 -16.45 10.81 11.81
N LEU A 382 -15.70 11.36 12.78
CA LEU A 382 -14.25 11.15 12.83
C LEU A 382 -13.77 10.17 13.89
N LYS A 383 -14.49 9.97 15.00
CA LYS A 383 -14.01 9.11 16.10
C LYS A 383 -14.53 7.68 15.99
N ARG A 384 -13.63 6.71 16.11
CA ARG A 384 -13.97 5.27 16.17
C ARG A 384 -13.24 4.61 17.34
N GLY A 385 -14.02 4.14 18.33
CA GLY A 385 -13.48 3.39 19.47
C GLY A 385 -13.14 1.94 19.10
N ALA A 386 -12.31 1.27 19.89
CA ALA A 386 -11.90 -0.12 19.60
C ALA A 386 -13.09 -1.10 19.48
N HIS A 387 -14.20 -0.82 20.17
CA HIS A 387 -15.42 -1.63 20.13
C HIS A 387 -16.18 -1.53 18.80
N THR A 388 -15.94 -0.49 17.98
CA THR A 388 -16.54 -0.36 16.65
C THR A 388 -15.73 -1.06 15.56
N LEU A 389 -14.53 -1.56 15.91
CA LEU A 389 -13.66 -2.34 15.03
C LEU A 389 -13.98 -3.84 15.14
N THR A 390 -15.15 -4.22 14.65
CA THR A 390 -15.67 -5.60 14.75
C THR A 390 -15.30 -6.50 13.58
N CYS A 391 -14.62 -5.98 12.54
CA CYS A 391 -14.23 -6.78 11.40
C CYS A 391 -13.15 -7.81 11.80
N PRO A 392 -13.20 -9.03 11.23
CA PRO A 392 -12.32 -10.10 11.64
C PRO A 392 -10.84 -9.87 11.27
N GLU A 393 -10.55 -9.02 10.28
CA GLU A 393 -9.22 -8.79 9.69
C GLU A 393 -9.09 -7.32 9.22
N TYR A 394 -7.90 -6.74 9.39
CA TYR A 394 -7.57 -5.36 9.03
C TYR A 394 -6.19 -5.29 8.38
N GLN A 395 -6.00 -4.42 7.39
CA GLN A 395 -4.68 -4.08 6.86
C GLN A 395 -4.45 -2.58 6.93
N VAL A 396 -3.24 -2.17 7.30
CA VAL A 396 -2.83 -0.77 7.35
C VAL A 396 -1.66 -0.56 6.40
N SER A 397 -1.67 0.51 5.60
CA SER A 397 -0.52 0.94 4.81
C SER A 397 -0.05 2.32 5.24
N ALA A 398 1.25 2.44 5.53
CA ALA A 398 1.91 3.66 5.96
C ALA A 398 2.91 4.12 4.89
N SER A 399 2.86 5.40 4.53
CA SER A 399 3.90 6.09 3.75
C SER A 399 4.67 7.00 4.70
N ASN A 400 5.87 6.57 5.11
CA ASN A 400 6.63 7.25 6.17
C ASN A 400 7.19 8.59 5.71
N SER A 401 7.19 9.56 6.63
CA SER A 401 7.68 10.93 6.45
C SER A 401 9.12 11.14 6.92
N ASP A 402 9.71 10.20 7.67
CA ASP A 402 11.07 10.30 8.18
C ASP A 402 12.00 9.29 7.51
N ILE A 403 13.21 9.75 7.19
CA ILE A 403 14.34 8.98 6.64
C ILE A 403 14.81 7.86 7.61
N HIS A 404 14.36 7.86 8.87
CA HIS A 404 14.88 6.95 9.90
C HIS A 404 13.91 5.95 10.53
N HIS A 405 12.66 5.84 10.07
CA HIS A 405 11.77 4.81 10.62
C HIS A 405 11.11 4.00 9.50
N CYS A 406 11.37 2.70 9.48
CA CYS A 406 10.72 1.66 8.67
C CYS A 406 9.61 1.01 9.49
N PHE A 407 8.44 0.77 8.90
CA PHE A 407 7.54 -0.27 9.44
C PHE A 407 6.88 -1.06 8.32
N VAL A 408 7.67 -1.89 7.64
CA VAL A 408 7.18 -3.11 7.00
C VAL A 408 7.11 -4.16 8.10
N ILE A 409 5.92 -4.62 8.48
CA ILE A 409 5.83 -5.81 9.34
C ILE A 409 5.88 -7.04 8.43
N TRP A 410 7.06 -7.64 8.38
CA TRP A 410 7.13 -9.10 8.42
C TRP A 410 6.76 -9.53 9.84
N GLN A 411 5.81 -10.46 9.91
CA GLN A 411 5.27 -10.99 11.16
C GLN A 411 6.40 -11.59 12.00
N LYS A 412 6.52 -11.14 13.25
CA LYS A 412 7.45 -11.69 14.26
C LYS A 412 7.25 -13.21 14.36
N VAL A 413 8.28 -13.96 14.00
CA VAL A 413 8.42 -15.38 14.32
C VAL A 413 8.79 -15.44 15.79
N GLU A 414 7.88 -15.95 16.61
CA GLU A 414 8.24 -16.71 17.81
C GLU A 414 7.66 -18.10 17.65
#